data_AF-A0A4R8DK01-F1
#
_entry.id   AF-A0A4R8DK01-F1
#
_cell.length_a   1.000
_cell.length_b   1.000
_cell.length_c   1.000
_cell.angle_alpha   90.00
_cell.angle_beta   90.00
_cell.angle_gamma   90.00
#
_symmetry.space_group_name_H-M   'P 1'
#
loop_
_entity.id
_entity.type
_entity.pdbx_description
1 polymer ?
#
loop_
_entity_poly.entity_id
_entity_poly.type
_entity_poly.pdbx_seq_one_letter_code
_entity_poly.pdbx_strand_id
1 'polypeptide(L)'
;MTTMTSTRSITRRRPSATAVTASVLLTLIAVVGGYGAIYFTGLEGWDGIGVSFVVAYEFLTLTGLVAVAAFLRGHRLGRPGVILYATWMIYFTLFKLIAFQELQAIPFGVLALIALVCATRRPNAA
;
A
#
# COMPACT_ATOMS: atom_id res chain seq x y z
N MET A 1 1.92 42.16 32.09
CA MET A 1 2.48 40.90 31.55
C MET A 1 1.36 40.21 30.79
N THR A 2 1.32 40.36 29.47
CA THR A 2 0.16 39.99 28.64
C THR A 2 0.49 38.71 27.89
N THR A 3 -0.15 37.60 28.28
CA THR A 3 0.07 36.28 27.69
C THR A 3 -0.62 36.24 26.33
N MET A 4 0.15 36.42 25.25
CA MET A 4 -0.34 36.18 23.88
C MET A 4 -0.64 34.70 23.71
N THR A 5 -1.92 34.35 23.74
CA THR A 5 -2.40 33.01 23.41
C THR A 5 -2.37 32.88 21.89
N SER A 6 -1.29 32.32 21.35
CA SER A 6 -1.15 31.99 19.92
C SER A 6 -2.10 30.86 19.57
N THR A 7 -3.28 31.21 19.07
CA THR A 7 -4.24 30.25 18.52
C THR A 7 -3.67 29.69 17.22
N ARG A 8 -2.91 28.59 17.29
CA ARG A 8 -2.54 27.80 16.11
C ARG A 8 -3.82 27.33 15.44
N SER A 9 -4.22 28.01 14.38
CA SER A 9 -5.21 27.49 13.44
C SER A 9 -4.66 26.19 12.87
N ILE A 10 -5.20 25.06 13.34
CA ILE A 10 -4.96 23.75 12.74
C ILE A 10 -5.74 23.75 11.43
N THR A 11 -5.15 24.34 10.39
CA THR A 11 -5.63 24.16 9.03
C THR A 11 -5.48 22.67 8.69
N ARG A 12 -6.60 21.92 8.77
CA ARG A 12 -6.69 20.56 8.23
C ARG A 12 -6.45 20.65 6.72
N ARG A 13 -5.19 20.52 6.32
CA ARG A 13 -4.82 20.47 4.91
C ARG A 13 -5.39 19.17 4.34
N ARG A 14 -6.27 19.28 3.33
CA ARG A 14 -6.80 18.11 2.62
C ARG A 14 -5.63 17.33 2.01
N PRO A 15 -5.66 15.98 2.02
CA PRO A 15 -4.62 15.18 1.39
C PRO A 15 -4.51 15.52 -0.10
N SER A 16 -3.29 15.54 -0.64
CA SER A 16 -3.07 15.81 -2.07
C SER A 16 -3.73 14.72 -2.94
N ALA A 17 -4.16 15.08 -4.15
CA ALA A 17 -4.74 14.12 -5.09
C ALA A 17 -3.83 12.89 -5.30
N THR A 18 -2.50 13.10 -5.35
CA THR A 18 -1.51 12.01 -5.43
C THR A 18 -1.55 11.06 -4.24
N ALA A 19 -1.76 11.57 -3.03
CA ALA A 19 -1.86 10.74 -1.83
C ALA A 19 -3.14 9.89 -1.85
N VAL A 20 -4.25 10.47 -2.32
CA VAL A 20 -5.53 9.77 -2.50
C VAL A 20 -5.39 8.68 -3.56
N THR A 21 -4.83 8.98 -4.73
CA THR A 21 -4.60 7.99 -5.80
C THR A 21 -3.74 6.83 -5.31
N ALA A 22 -2.59 7.11 -4.67
CA ALA A 22 -1.73 6.06 -4.13
C ALA A 22 -2.47 5.17 -3.12
N SER A 23 -3.28 5.78 -2.26
CA SER A 23 -4.06 5.07 -1.24
C SER A 23 -5.12 4.17 -1.84
N VAL A 24 -5.85 4.65 -2.84
CA VAL A 24 -6.87 3.86 -3.56
C VAL A 24 -6.22 2.68 -4.27
N LEU A 25 -5.14 2.93 -5.02
CA LEU A 25 -4.44 1.88 -5.76
C LEU A 25 -3.90 0.79 -4.85
N LEU A 26 -3.25 1.15 -3.74
CA LEU A 26 -2.71 0.16 -2.80
C LEU A 26 -3.81 -0.57 -2.02
N THR A 27 -4.94 0.08 -1.75
CA THR A 27 -6.10 -0.60 -1.14
C THR A 27 -6.70 -1.61 -2.11
N LEU A 28 -6.84 -1.27 -3.39
CA LEU A 28 -7.33 -2.20 -4.41
C LEU A 28 -6.39 -3.40 -4.57
N ILE A 29 -5.07 -3.16 -4.63
CA ILE A 29 -4.06 -4.21 -4.67
C ILE A 29 -4.19 -5.12 -3.44
N ALA A 30 -4.32 -4.55 -2.25
CA ALA A 30 -4.48 -5.30 -1.02
C ALA A 30 -5.70 -6.22 -1.04
N VAL A 31 -6.87 -5.69 -1.40
CA VAL A 31 -8.13 -6.44 -1.39
C VAL A 31 -8.16 -7.52 -2.47
N VAL A 32 -7.80 -7.16 -3.71
CA VAL A 32 -7.85 -8.11 -4.85
C VAL A 32 -6.72 -9.13 -4.75
N GLY A 33 -5.53 -8.70 -4.34
CA GLY A 33 -4.37 -9.57 -4.15
C GLY A 33 -4.57 -10.56 -3.00
N GLY A 34 -5.13 -10.11 -1.88
CA GLY A 34 -5.46 -10.98 -0.74
C GLY A 34 -6.51 -12.02 -1.10
N TYR A 35 -7.59 -11.61 -1.77
CA TYR A 35 -8.57 -12.54 -2.32
C TYR A 35 -7.92 -13.56 -3.27
N GLY A 36 -7.05 -13.10 -4.18
CA GLY A 36 -6.32 -13.96 -5.10
C GLY A 36 -5.45 -14.98 -4.37
N ALA A 37 -4.69 -14.55 -3.36
CA ALA A 37 -3.85 -15.44 -2.55
C ALA A 37 -4.66 -16.56 -1.91
N ILE A 38 -5.80 -16.23 -1.27
CA ILE A 38 -6.68 -17.21 -0.64
C ILE A 38 -7.31 -18.14 -1.69
N TYR A 39 -7.82 -17.59 -2.79
CA TYR A 39 -8.51 -18.35 -3.84
C TYR A 39 -7.58 -19.35 -4.51
N PHE A 40 -6.41 -18.92 -4.98
CA PHE A 40 -5.47 -19.80 -5.68
C PHE A 40 -4.86 -20.85 -4.76
N THR A 41 -4.49 -20.49 -3.51
CA THR A 41 -4.05 -21.48 -2.52
C THR A 41 -5.17 -22.48 -2.19
N GLY A 42 -6.42 -22.04 -2.12
CA GLY A 42 -7.56 -22.94 -1.93
C GLY A 42 -7.75 -23.94 -3.06
N LEU A 43 -7.42 -23.56 -4.30
CA LEU A 43 -7.47 -24.46 -5.46
C LEU A 43 -6.30 -25.46 -5.49
N GLU A 44 -5.11 -25.02 -5.10
CA GLU A 44 -3.89 -25.84 -5.07
C GLU A 44 -3.84 -26.79 -3.86
N GLY A 45 -4.62 -26.49 -2.82
CA GLY A 45 -4.70 -27.24 -1.58
C GLY A 45 -4.00 -26.53 -0.43
N TRP A 46 -4.58 -26.63 0.76
CA TRP A 46 -4.06 -26.00 1.98
C TRP A 46 -2.94 -26.83 2.62
N ASP A 47 -1.81 -26.96 1.93
CA ASP A 47 -0.60 -27.52 2.50
C ASP A 47 0.13 -26.50 3.39
N GLY A 48 1.17 -26.94 4.11
CA GLY A 48 1.90 -26.08 5.03
C GLY A 48 2.57 -24.87 4.36
N ILE A 49 2.96 -25.01 3.10
CA ILE A 49 3.61 -23.94 2.32
C ILE A 49 2.58 -22.91 1.87
N GLY A 50 1.47 -23.36 1.31
CA GLY A 50 0.35 -22.51 0.89
C GLY A 50 -0.25 -21.72 2.05
N VAL A 51 -0.48 -22.36 3.20
CA VAL A 51 -0.95 -21.67 4.41
C VAL A 51 0.05 -20.60 4.85
N SER A 52 1.35 -20.93 4.91
CA SER A 52 2.39 -19.98 5.31
C SER A 52 2.47 -18.79 4.35
N PHE A 53 2.33 -19.05 3.05
CA PHE A 53 2.27 -18.02 2.01
C PHE A 53 1.09 -17.07 2.23
N VAL A 54 -0.13 -17.59 2.38
CA VAL A 54 -1.35 -16.78 2.59
C VAL A 54 -1.22 -15.94 3.86
N VAL A 55 -0.79 -16.53 4.97
CA VAL A 55 -0.62 -15.82 6.24
C VAL A 55 0.39 -14.68 6.11
N ALA A 56 1.56 -14.95 5.49
CA ALA A 56 2.58 -13.92 5.29
C ALA A 56 2.08 -12.80 4.36
N TYR A 57 1.40 -13.17 3.27
CA TYR A 57 0.84 -12.23 2.30
C TYR A 57 -0.22 -11.32 2.96
N GLU A 58 -1.17 -11.89 3.69
CA GLU A 58 -2.23 -11.16 4.39
C GLU A 58 -1.65 -10.26 5.47
N PHE A 59 -0.65 -10.71 6.23
CA PHE A 59 0.02 -9.88 7.23
C PHE A 59 0.66 -8.63 6.61
N LEU A 60 1.38 -8.78 5.50
CA LEU A 60 1.99 -7.66 4.79
C LEU A 60 0.95 -6.74 4.17
N THR A 61 -0.14 -7.32 3.67
CA THR A 61 -1.28 -6.59 3.10
C THR A 61 -2.00 -5.75 4.15
N LEU A 62 -2.30 -6.31 5.32
CA LEU A 62 -2.86 -5.57 6.46
C LEU A 62 -1.93 -4.45 6.92
N THR A 63 -0.62 -4.72 6.97
CA THR A 63 0.38 -3.69 7.28
C THR A 63 0.36 -2.55 6.25
N GLY A 64 0.21 -2.89 4.97
CA GLY A 64 0.00 -1.94 3.87
C GLY A 64 -1.25 -1.09 4.06
N LEU A 65 -2.38 -1.70 4.41
CA LEU A 65 -3.64 -0.99 4.69
C LEU A 65 -3.53 -0.05 5.89
N VAL A 66 -2.86 -0.47 6.97
CA VAL A 66 -2.57 0.38 8.13
C VAL A 66 -1.69 1.57 7.72
N ALA A 67 -0.68 1.34 6.87
CA ALA A 67 0.16 2.41 6.33
C ALA A 67 -0.63 3.39 5.47
N VAL A 68 -1.55 2.91 4.62
CA VAL A 68 -2.46 3.76 3.83
C VAL A 68 -3.33 4.62 4.74
N ALA A 69 -3.95 4.04 5.77
CA ALA A 69 -4.75 4.79 6.74
C ALA A 69 -3.92 5.84 7.47
N ALA A 70 -2.70 5.50 7.89
CA ALA A 70 -1.76 6.42 8.51
C ALA A 70 -1.34 7.55 7.54
N PHE A 71 -1.15 7.24 6.25
CA PHE A 71 -0.76 8.20 5.22
C PHE A 71 -1.86 9.22 4.95
N LEU A 72 -3.11 8.75 4.81
CA LEU A 72 -4.28 9.61 4.65
C LEU A 72 -4.54 10.51 5.87
N ARG A 73 -4.20 10.02 7.07
CA ARG A 73 -4.28 10.80 8.31
C ARG A 73 -3.11 11.77 8.51
N GLY A 74 -2.15 11.82 7.58
CA GLY A 74 -0.98 12.69 7.69
C GLY A 74 0.03 12.26 8.76
N HIS A 75 0.00 11.00 9.20
CA HIS A 75 0.94 10.49 10.18
C HIS A 75 2.34 10.37 9.59
N ARG A 76 3.38 10.69 10.39
CA ARG A 76 4.79 10.72 9.95
C ARG A 76 5.27 9.39 9.34
N LEU A 77 4.72 8.27 9.82
CA LEU A 77 5.07 6.92 9.34
C LEU A 77 4.19 6.43 8.18
N GLY A 78 3.12 7.14 7.84
CA GLY A 78 2.21 6.70 6.79
C GLY A 78 2.87 6.68 5.41
N ARG A 79 3.58 7.76 5.07
CA ARG A 79 4.30 7.87 3.79
C ARG A 79 5.39 6.81 3.62
N PRO A 80 6.34 6.61 4.55
CA PRO A 80 7.33 5.55 4.39
C PRO A 80 6.69 4.16 4.38
N GLY A 81 5.63 3.92 5.15
CA GLY A 81 4.90 2.65 5.11
C GLY A 81 4.26 2.36 3.75
N VAL A 82 3.61 3.36 3.14
CA VAL A 82 3.03 3.26 1.79
C VAL A 82 4.11 2.99 0.73
N ILE A 83 5.26 3.66 0.83
CA ILE A 83 6.40 3.44 -0.07
C ILE A 83 6.95 2.02 0.09
N LEU A 84 7.10 1.55 1.32
CA LEU A 84 7.59 0.21 1.62
C LEU A 84 6.63 -0.85 1.05
N TYR A 85 5.33 -0.69 1.27
CA TYR A 85 4.31 -1.61 0.76
C TYR A 85 4.26 -1.64 -0.77
N ALA A 86 4.31 -0.47 -1.43
CA ALA A 86 4.37 -0.39 -2.89
C ALA A 86 5.64 -1.07 -3.44
N THR A 87 6.79 -0.84 -2.79
CA THR A 87 8.06 -1.48 -3.16
C THR A 87 7.98 -3.01 -3.00
N TRP A 88 7.42 -3.48 -1.89
CA TRP A 88 7.20 -4.91 -1.67
C TRP A 88 6.30 -5.53 -2.75
N MET A 89 5.19 -4.87 -3.13
CA MET A 89 4.31 -5.35 -4.19
C MET A 89 5.02 -5.45 -5.55
N ILE A 90 5.96 -4.55 -5.85
CA ILE A 90 6.79 -4.63 -7.06
C ILE A 90 7.69 -5.87 -7.00
N TYR A 91 8.41 -6.08 -5.89
CA TYR A 91 9.23 -7.27 -5.71
C TYR A 91 8.42 -8.55 -5.77
N PHE A 92 7.24 -8.57 -5.14
CA PHE A 92 6.32 -9.71 -5.18
C PHE A 92 5.87 -10.01 -6.61
N THR A 93 5.54 -8.98 -7.38
CA THR A 93 5.17 -9.13 -8.80
C THR A 93 6.34 -9.69 -9.61
N LEU A 94 7.56 -9.16 -9.42
CA LEU A 94 8.75 -9.68 -10.11
C LEU A 94 9.01 -11.14 -9.75
N PHE A 95 8.89 -11.50 -8.46
CA PHE A 95 9.03 -12.88 -8.02
C PHE A 95 7.98 -13.79 -8.67
N LYS A 96 6.72 -13.37 -8.72
CA LYS A 96 5.64 -14.10 -9.42
C LYS A 96 5.94 -14.31 -10.90
N LEU A 97 6.46 -13.30 -11.58
CA LEU A 97 6.83 -13.40 -13.00
C LEU A 97 8.03 -14.32 -13.23
N ILE A 98 9.05 -14.27 -12.37
CA ILE A 98 10.28 -15.05 -12.55
C ILE A 98 10.06 -16.52 -12.15
N ALA A 99 9.50 -16.75 -10.96
CA ALA A 99 9.38 -18.08 -10.38
C ALA A 99 8.18 -18.88 -10.93
N PHE A 100 7.07 -18.20 -11.22
CA PHE A 100 5.81 -18.87 -11.60
C PHE A 100 5.31 -18.49 -13.00
N GLN A 101 5.97 -17.55 -13.69
CA GLN A 101 5.56 -17.06 -15.02
C GLN A 101 4.09 -16.59 -15.06
N GLU A 102 3.59 -16.09 -13.93
CA GLU A 102 2.19 -15.70 -13.76
C GLU A 102 1.94 -14.30 -14.35
N LEU A 103 1.63 -14.24 -15.65
CA LEU A 103 1.44 -12.97 -16.37
C LEU A 103 0.28 -12.13 -15.82
N GLN A 104 -0.70 -12.74 -15.12
CA GLN A 104 -1.76 -12.00 -14.45
C GLN A 104 -1.24 -11.10 -13.32
N ALA A 105 0.00 -11.28 -12.87
CA ALA A 105 0.62 -10.42 -11.85
C ALA A 105 1.04 -9.04 -12.38
N ILE A 106 1.24 -8.88 -13.70
CA ILE A 106 1.75 -7.62 -14.32
C ILE A 106 0.95 -6.38 -13.93
N PRO A 107 -0.40 -6.37 -13.99
CA PRO A 107 -1.19 -5.20 -13.61
C PRO A 107 -0.93 -4.75 -12.16
N PHE A 108 -0.74 -5.68 -11.22
CA PHE A 108 -0.46 -5.33 -9.82
C PHE A 108 0.87 -4.59 -9.67
N GLY A 109 1.92 -5.04 -10.38
CA GLY A 109 3.21 -4.36 -10.40
C GLY A 109 3.14 -2.96 -11.00
N VAL A 110 2.39 -2.80 -12.10
CA VAL A 110 2.18 -1.49 -12.74
C VAL A 110 1.44 -0.53 -11.80
N LEU A 111 0.36 -0.98 -11.15
CA LEU A 111 -0.39 -0.16 -10.20
C LEU A 111 0.47 0.18 -8.96
N ALA A 112 1.30 -0.75 -8.49
CA ALA A 112 2.24 -0.50 -7.41
C ALA A 112 3.31 0.54 -7.78
N LEU A 113 3.83 0.51 -9.00
CA LEU A 113 4.74 1.54 -9.53
C LEU A 113 4.07 2.92 -9.59
N ILE A 114 2.84 3.00 -10.11
CA ILE A 114 2.09 4.27 -10.14
C ILE A 114 1.88 4.79 -8.71
N ALA A 115 1.46 3.92 -7.79
CA ALA A 115 1.28 4.29 -6.39
C ALA A 115 2.58 4.78 -5.74
N LEU A 116 3.72 4.13 -6.04
CA LEU A 116 5.04 4.53 -5.57
C LEU A 116 5.42 5.93 -6.08
N VAL A 117 5.23 6.20 -7.37
CA VAL A 117 5.45 7.54 -7.96
C VAL A 117 4.55 8.58 -7.30
N CYS A 118 3.27 8.27 -7.11
CA CYS A 118 2.32 9.16 -6.44
C CYS A 118 2.70 9.44 -4.98
N ALA A 119 3.17 8.43 -4.24
CA ALA A 119 3.60 8.56 -2.85
C ALA A 119 4.95 9.30 -2.68
N THR A 120 5.83 9.24 -3.68
CA THR A 120 7.15 9.89 -3.66
C THR A 120 7.14 11.32 -4.18
N ARG A 121 6.16 11.71 -5.00
CA ARG A 121 5.97 13.12 -5.41
C ARG A 121 5.65 13.99 -4.20
N ARG A 122 6.38 15.10 -4.05
CA ARG A 122 6.02 16.14 -3.06
C ARG A 122 4.69 16.77 -3.48
N PRO A 123 3.77 17.05 -2.54
CA PRO A 123 2.60 17.88 -2.85
C PRO A 123 3.13 19.22 -3.37
N ASN A 124 2.73 19.61 -4.58
CA ASN A 124 3.00 20.97 -5.07
C ASN A 124 2.52 21.95 -3.99
N ALA A 125 3.41 22.83 -3.55
CA ALA A 125 3.04 23.92 -2.66
C ALA A 125 2.09 24.83 -3.46
N ALA A 126 0.80 24.66 -3.23
CA ALA A 126 -0.18 25.73 -3.38
C ALA A 126 -0.08 26.63 -2.15
#